data_AF-A0A9X7ZE81-F1
#
_entry.id   AF-A0A9X7ZE81-F1
#
_cell.length_a   1.000
_cell.length_b   1.000
_cell.length_c   1.000
_cell.angle_alpha   90.00
_cell.angle_beta   90.00
_cell.angle_gamma   90.00
#
_symmetry.space_group_name_H-M   'P 1'
#
loop_
_entity.id
_entity.type
_entity.pdbx_description
1 polymer ?
#
loop_
_entity_poly.entity_id
_entity_poly.type
_entity_poly.pdbx_seq_one_letter_code
_entity_poly.pdbx_strand_id
1 'polypeptide(L)'
;MAAAAWLFGIAVPLMAPIARADALPNGYSVTCTQNGSEAICTISGCPRVHEDEAGDVVHLKSNGGPQVELSKGCGSDATETVKNGNDAFTLSVQGCRKHSVGSDDCGAWSDYQYTPPAKPAAPAAAPAAPAAPAAPAQAAPVQCPAGSVEATVLAGQQCAAPHDAIAMNITKSGINAIVNITNNSGLPALCNYTGTKTAGIGPAVVKESLKISPNSTGSLTDMMYPPLGDTYEAEVECTATYNGQGMSIGRASQTVTGHL
;
A
#
# COMPACT_ATOMS: atom_id res chain seq x y z
N MET A 1 3.32 -34.25 37.86
CA MET A 1 3.43 -35.02 36.61
C MET A 1 2.69 -34.27 35.52
N ALA A 2 3.41 -33.64 34.60
CA ALA A 2 2.95 -33.26 33.25
C ALA A 2 4.21 -32.84 32.48
N ALA A 3 4.66 -33.72 31.58
CA ALA A 3 5.80 -33.49 30.72
C ALA A 3 5.31 -32.79 29.44
N ALA A 4 5.98 -31.70 29.03
CA ALA A 4 5.80 -31.09 27.72
C ALA A 4 7.13 -31.17 26.98
N ALA A 5 7.20 -32.12 26.03
CA ALA A 5 8.34 -32.32 25.15
C ALA A 5 8.34 -31.24 24.06
N TRP A 6 9.43 -30.50 23.95
CA TRP A 6 9.68 -29.57 22.85
C TRP A 6 10.28 -30.37 21.69
N LEU A 7 9.51 -30.57 20.62
CA LEU A 7 10.01 -31.13 19.38
C LEU A 7 10.91 -30.08 18.71
N PHE A 8 12.21 -30.34 18.68
CA PHE A 8 13.15 -29.63 17.83
C PHE A 8 12.76 -29.88 16.36
N GLY A 9 12.30 -28.83 15.68
CA GLY A 9 12.08 -28.85 14.24
C GLY A 9 13.40 -29.10 13.53
N ILE A 10 13.47 -30.21 12.80
CA ILE A 10 14.63 -30.58 11.99
C ILE A 10 14.66 -29.61 10.80
N ALA A 11 15.64 -28.70 10.79
CA ALA A 11 15.96 -27.94 9.59
C ALA A 11 16.51 -28.94 8.55
N VAL A 12 15.67 -29.36 7.61
CA VAL A 12 16.14 -30.07 6.42
C VAL A 12 16.99 -29.07 5.64
N PRO A 13 18.28 -29.32 5.40
CA PRO A 13 19.06 -28.45 4.54
C PRO A 13 18.44 -28.52 3.15
N LEU A 14 17.94 -27.39 2.65
CA LEU A 14 17.66 -27.18 1.24
C LEU A 14 18.96 -27.43 0.49
N MET A 15 19.15 -28.65 0.00
CA MET A 15 20.17 -28.92 -0.99
C MET A 15 19.77 -28.11 -2.22
N ALA A 16 20.44 -26.99 -2.46
CA ALA A 16 20.40 -26.34 -3.76
C ALA A 16 20.72 -27.41 -4.81
N PRO A 17 19.99 -27.46 -5.94
CA PRO A 17 20.32 -28.39 -7.01
C PRO A 17 21.76 -28.11 -7.43
N ILE A 18 22.64 -29.08 -7.15
CA ILE A 18 24.02 -29.03 -7.59
C ILE A 18 23.95 -29.30 -9.09
N ALA A 19 23.92 -28.23 -9.91
CA ALA A 19 24.05 -28.37 -11.34
C ALA A 19 25.42 -29.02 -11.61
N ARG A 20 25.40 -30.29 -12.00
CA ARG A 20 26.61 -30.99 -12.45
C ARG A 20 26.95 -30.41 -13.83
N ALA A 21 28.22 -30.11 -14.06
CA ALA A 21 28.67 -29.78 -15.40
C ALA A 21 28.58 -31.05 -16.26
N ASP A 22 27.79 -30.99 -17.33
CA ASP A 22 27.68 -32.11 -18.27
C ASP A 22 28.85 -32.05 -19.24
N ALA A 23 29.70 -33.09 -19.18
CA ALA A 23 30.80 -33.25 -20.12
C ALA A 23 30.25 -33.62 -21.50
N LEU A 24 30.53 -32.79 -22.49
CA LEU A 24 30.14 -33.00 -23.87
C LEU A 24 31.16 -33.87 -24.61
N PRO A 25 30.74 -34.62 -25.65
CA PRO A 25 31.63 -35.46 -26.45
C PRO A 25 32.80 -34.72 -27.11
N ASN A 26 32.64 -33.43 -27.40
CA ASN A 26 33.72 -32.59 -27.93
C ASN A 26 34.70 -32.07 -26.86
N GLY A 27 34.58 -32.52 -25.61
CA GLY A 27 35.51 -32.21 -24.52
C GLY A 27 35.27 -30.87 -23.81
N TYR A 28 34.21 -30.14 -24.17
CA TYR A 28 33.69 -29.03 -23.35
C TYR A 28 32.82 -29.56 -22.22
N SER A 29 32.56 -28.73 -21.21
CA SER A 29 31.58 -29.01 -20.16
C SER A 29 30.64 -27.82 -20.02
N VAL A 30 29.34 -28.08 -20.02
CA VAL A 30 28.30 -27.05 -19.95
C VAL A 30 27.52 -27.19 -18.65
N THR A 31 27.29 -26.06 -17.99
CA THR A 31 26.40 -25.97 -16.83
C THR A 31 25.41 -24.84 -17.05
N CYS A 32 24.12 -25.14 -17.12
CA CYS A 32 23.08 -24.12 -17.20
C CYS A 32 22.28 -24.03 -15.90
N THR A 33 22.11 -22.83 -15.37
CA THR A 33 21.31 -22.57 -14.17
C THR A 33 20.16 -21.61 -14.50
N GLN A 34 18.95 -21.95 -14.06
CA GLN A 34 17.80 -21.08 -14.22
C GLN A 34 17.98 -19.80 -13.37
N ASN A 35 17.77 -18.64 -13.99
CA ASN A 35 17.71 -17.34 -13.32
C ASN A 35 16.43 -16.60 -13.77
N GLY A 36 15.38 -16.72 -12.97
CA GLY A 36 14.06 -16.17 -13.33
C GLY A 36 13.50 -16.84 -14.59
N SER A 37 13.19 -16.05 -15.62
CA SER A 37 12.72 -16.56 -16.92
C SER A 37 13.86 -16.98 -17.87
N GLU A 38 15.11 -16.72 -17.50
CA GLU A 38 16.29 -16.97 -18.33
C GLU A 38 17.08 -18.18 -17.79
N ALA A 39 17.96 -18.75 -18.63
CA ALA A 39 18.94 -19.73 -18.21
C ALA A 39 20.34 -19.17 -18.49
N ILE A 40 21.20 -19.18 -17.47
CA ILE A 40 22.60 -18.76 -17.58
C ILE A 40 23.44 -20.02 -17.78
N CYS A 41 24.07 -20.13 -18.95
CA CYS A 41 24.86 -21.28 -19.35
C CYS A 41 26.35 -20.93 -19.32
N THR A 42 27.11 -21.65 -18.50
CA THR A 42 28.57 -21.54 -18.40
C THR A 42 29.22 -22.69 -19.15
N ILE A 43 30.12 -22.36 -20.07
CA ILE A 43 30.89 -23.28 -20.90
C ILE A 43 32.34 -23.26 -20.42
N SER A 44 32.80 -24.41 -19.98
CA SER A 44 34.14 -24.67 -19.44
C SER A 44 34.83 -25.77 -20.24
N GLY A 45 36.12 -25.99 -20.00
CA GLY A 45 36.94 -26.96 -20.73
C GLY A 45 37.83 -26.33 -21.81
N CYS A 46 38.80 -27.10 -22.27
CA CYS A 46 39.83 -26.70 -23.23
C CYS A 46 40.18 -27.90 -24.13
N PRO A 47 39.23 -28.39 -24.94
CA PRO A 47 39.54 -29.44 -25.91
C PRO A 47 40.39 -28.87 -27.06
N ARG A 48 41.16 -29.76 -27.70
CA ARG A 48 41.86 -29.45 -28.95
C ARG A 48 40.82 -29.38 -30.08
N VAL A 49 40.83 -28.27 -30.81
CA VAL A 49 39.85 -28.02 -31.89
C VAL A 49 40.45 -28.33 -33.27
N HIS A 50 41.77 -28.26 -33.39
CA HIS A 50 42.53 -28.63 -34.58
C HIS A 50 43.92 -29.12 -34.16
N GLU A 51 44.28 -30.35 -34.50
CA GLU A 51 45.55 -30.98 -34.08
C GLU A 51 45.84 -30.81 -32.58
N ASP A 52 46.94 -30.12 -32.23
CA ASP A 52 47.34 -29.79 -30.86
C ASP A 52 46.91 -28.37 -30.42
N GLU A 53 46.15 -27.65 -31.24
CA GLU A 53 45.68 -26.30 -30.94
C GLU A 53 44.35 -26.32 -30.17
N ALA A 54 44.32 -25.56 -29.08
CA ALA A 54 43.08 -25.37 -28.33
C ALA A 54 42.30 -24.16 -28.88
N GLY A 55 40.98 -24.24 -28.82
CA GLY A 55 40.12 -23.16 -29.28
C GLY A 55 40.26 -21.90 -28.43
N ASP A 56 40.21 -20.74 -29.09
CA ASP A 56 40.21 -19.40 -28.47
C ASP A 56 38.84 -18.72 -28.50
N VAL A 57 37.88 -19.31 -29.22
CA VAL A 57 36.48 -18.91 -29.24
C VAL A 57 35.57 -20.13 -29.11
N VAL A 58 34.35 -19.88 -28.65
CA VAL A 58 33.26 -20.85 -28.65
C VAL A 58 32.09 -20.29 -29.44
N HIS A 59 31.55 -21.10 -30.33
CA HIS A 59 30.31 -20.85 -31.03
C HIS A 59 29.15 -21.57 -30.35
N LEU A 60 28.06 -20.85 -30.18
CA LEU A 60 26.85 -21.32 -29.52
C LEU A 60 25.64 -21.16 -30.42
N LYS A 61 24.73 -22.14 -30.41
CA LYS A 61 23.41 -22.05 -31.04
C LYS A 61 22.35 -22.56 -30.10
N SER A 62 21.33 -21.74 -29.83
CA SER A 62 20.15 -22.16 -29.06
C SER A 62 19.07 -22.67 -30.02
N ASN A 63 18.65 -23.93 -29.87
CA ASN A 63 17.65 -24.59 -30.73
C ASN A 63 17.92 -24.44 -32.24
N GLY A 64 19.19 -24.51 -32.66
CA GLY A 64 19.59 -24.34 -34.06
C GLY A 64 19.44 -22.92 -34.61
N GLY A 65 19.22 -21.92 -33.75
CA GLY A 65 19.11 -20.51 -34.09
C GLY A 65 20.43 -19.86 -34.53
N PRO A 66 20.49 -18.51 -34.54
CA PRO A 66 21.69 -17.78 -34.96
C PRO A 66 22.89 -18.15 -34.08
N GLN A 67 24.05 -18.19 -34.72
CA GLN A 67 25.31 -18.46 -34.04
C GLN A 67 25.74 -17.24 -33.23
N VAL A 68 26.05 -17.46 -31.95
CA VAL A 68 26.71 -16.49 -31.07
C VAL A 68 28.17 -16.91 -30.92
N GLU A 69 29.08 -15.96 -31.00
CA GLU A 69 30.52 -16.18 -30.78
C GLU A 69 30.92 -15.55 -29.46
N LEU A 70 31.55 -16.35 -28.59
CA LEU A 70 32.12 -15.90 -27.33
C LEU A 70 33.62 -16.12 -27.35
N SER A 71 34.39 -15.08 -27.03
CA SER A 71 35.83 -15.20 -26.80
C SER A 71 36.08 -16.03 -25.54
N LYS A 72 36.82 -17.13 -25.67
CA LYS A 72 37.10 -18.06 -24.57
C LYS A 72 38.47 -18.70 -24.74
N GLY A 73 39.45 -18.22 -23.97
CA GLY A 73 40.75 -18.88 -23.86
C GLY A 73 40.69 -20.15 -22.99
N CYS A 74 41.76 -20.95 -23.08
CA CYS A 74 41.96 -22.08 -22.17
C CYS A 74 42.26 -21.61 -20.75
N GLY A 75 41.46 -22.11 -19.79
CA GLY A 75 41.51 -21.69 -18.38
C GLY A 75 40.46 -20.65 -17.98
N SER A 76 39.67 -20.13 -18.93
CA SER A 76 38.55 -19.23 -18.66
C SER A 76 37.22 -19.89 -19.03
N ASP A 77 36.15 -19.50 -18.36
CA ASP A 77 34.80 -19.90 -18.71
C ASP A 77 34.14 -18.84 -19.58
N ALA A 78 33.23 -19.26 -20.46
CA ALA A 78 32.35 -18.36 -21.22
C ALA A 78 30.92 -18.52 -20.71
N THR A 79 30.17 -17.42 -20.69
CA THR A 79 28.78 -17.42 -20.20
C THR A 79 27.86 -16.85 -21.27
N GLU A 80 26.75 -17.52 -21.52
CA GLU A 80 25.66 -17.07 -22.39
C GLU A 80 24.33 -17.09 -21.64
N THR A 81 23.50 -16.08 -21.88
CA THR A 81 22.14 -16.01 -21.32
C THR A 81 21.11 -16.40 -22.37
N VAL A 82 20.41 -17.51 -22.14
CA VAL A 82 19.30 -17.98 -22.98
C VAL A 82 17.98 -17.46 -22.41
N LYS A 83 17.25 -16.64 -23.19
CA LYS A 83 16.04 -15.93 -22.73
C LYS A 83 14.83 -16.82 -22.39
N ASN A 84 14.78 -18.05 -22.91
CA ASN A 84 13.69 -19.01 -22.68
C ASN A 84 14.13 -20.12 -21.72
N GLY A 85 14.57 -19.76 -20.51
CA GLY A 85 15.08 -20.70 -19.50
C GLY A 85 14.01 -21.49 -18.74
N ASN A 86 12.73 -21.20 -18.99
CA ASN A 86 11.58 -21.91 -18.42
C ASN A 86 11.19 -23.17 -19.21
N ASP A 87 11.64 -23.29 -20.45
CA ASP A 87 11.36 -24.41 -21.34
C ASP A 87 12.64 -25.23 -21.58
N ALA A 88 12.48 -26.50 -21.94
CA ALA A 88 13.61 -27.31 -22.36
C ALA A 88 14.20 -26.75 -23.68
N PHE A 89 15.52 -26.72 -23.79
CA PHE A 89 16.20 -26.28 -25.00
C PHE A 89 17.50 -27.05 -25.23
N THR A 90 17.93 -27.08 -26.49
CA THR A 90 19.23 -27.60 -26.91
C THR A 90 20.18 -26.43 -27.10
N LEU A 91 21.33 -26.48 -26.44
CA LEU A 91 22.46 -25.57 -26.67
C LEU A 91 23.57 -26.33 -27.40
N SER A 92 23.74 -26.05 -28.68
CA SER A 92 24.86 -26.59 -29.46
C SER A 92 26.11 -25.77 -29.20
N VAL A 93 27.22 -26.46 -28.91
CA VAL A 93 28.52 -25.87 -28.58
C VAL A 93 29.59 -26.38 -29.53
N GLN A 94 30.39 -25.49 -30.09
CA GLN A 94 31.54 -25.81 -30.92
C GLN A 94 32.71 -24.90 -30.53
N GLY A 95 33.89 -25.49 -30.35
CA GLY A 95 35.13 -24.74 -30.20
C GLY A 95 35.73 -24.42 -31.57
N CYS A 96 36.24 -23.22 -31.74
CA CYS A 96 37.01 -22.85 -32.93
C CYS A 96 38.32 -22.17 -32.55
N ARG A 97 39.29 -22.29 -33.44
CA ARG A 97 40.54 -21.55 -33.45
C ARG A 97 40.46 -20.49 -34.54
N LYS A 98 40.54 -19.23 -34.12
CA LYS A 98 40.58 -18.10 -35.05
C LYS A 98 41.93 -18.01 -35.74
N HIS A 99 41.89 -17.80 -37.05
CA HIS A 99 43.08 -17.43 -37.83
C HIS A 99 42.97 -16.00 -38.32
N SER A 100 44.09 -15.29 -38.36
CA SER A 100 44.13 -13.93 -38.90
C SER A 100 43.95 -13.88 -40.42
N VAL A 101 44.12 -15.03 -41.10
CA VAL A 101 43.97 -15.18 -42.54
C VAL A 101 43.42 -16.59 -42.84
N GLY A 102 42.29 -16.69 -43.54
CA GLY A 102 41.67 -17.98 -43.90
C GLY A 102 40.37 -18.26 -43.15
N SER A 103 39.90 -19.52 -43.22
CA SER A 103 38.75 -20.00 -42.45
C SER A 103 39.18 -20.46 -41.06
N ASP A 104 38.31 -20.26 -40.07
CA ASP A 104 38.55 -20.74 -38.71
C ASP A 104 38.53 -22.27 -38.66
N ASP A 105 39.41 -22.86 -37.84
CA ASP A 105 39.40 -24.29 -37.60
C ASP A 105 38.46 -24.62 -36.46
N CYS A 106 37.33 -25.23 -36.79
CA CYS A 106 36.30 -25.57 -35.84
C CYS A 106 36.23 -27.08 -35.61
N GLY A 107 36.12 -27.49 -34.34
CA GLY A 107 35.91 -28.88 -33.95
C GLY A 107 34.48 -29.37 -34.18
N ALA A 108 34.11 -30.54 -33.70
CA ALA A 108 32.73 -31.03 -33.79
C ALA A 108 31.77 -30.22 -32.91
N TRP A 109 30.55 -29.99 -33.41
CA TRP A 109 29.44 -29.55 -32.58
C TRP A 109 29.08 -30.63 -31.55
N SER A 110 28.65 -30.21 -30.38
CA SER A 110 28.02 -31.09 -29.39
C SER A 110 26.87 -30.39 -28.72
N ASP A 111 25.80 -31.14 -28.47
CA ASP A 111 24.55 -30.60 -27.96
C ASP A 111 24.44 -30.84 -26.45
N TYR A 112 24.28 -29.75 -25.71
CA TYR A 112 23.83 -29.77 -24.33
C TYR A 112 22.31 -29.71 -24.28
N GLN A 113 21.69 -30.62 -23.53
CA GLN A 113 20.24 -30.66 -23.35
C GLN A 113 19.87 -30.03 -22.02
N TYR A 114 19.34 -28.81 -22.06
CA TYR A 114 18.82 -28.15 -20.87
C TYR A 114 17.40 -28.65 -20.59
N THR A 115 17.20 -29.15 -19.37
CA THR A 115 15.86 -29.36 -18.81
C THR A 115 15.68 -28.38 -17.66
N PRO A 116 14.68 -27.48 -17.70
CA PRO A 116 14.41 -26.58 -16.60
C PRO A 116 14.12 -27.39 -15.34
N PRO A 117 14.48 -26.88 -14.14
CA PRO A 117 14.15 -27.58 -12.91
C PRO A 117 12.63 -27.77 -12.85
N ALA A 118 12.19 -28.93 -12.36
CA ALA A 118 10.79 -29.22 -12.22
C ALA A 118 10.13 -28.05 -11.49
N LYS A 119 9.12 -27.44 -12.14
CA LYS A 119 8.26 -26.45 -11.48
C LYS A 119 7.90 -27.05 -10.13
N PRO A 120 8.14 -26.35 -9.00
CA PRO A 120 7.84 -26.89 -7.69
C PRO A 120 6.44 -27.50 -7.75
N ALA A 121 6.36 -28.81 -7.46
CA ALA A 121 5.09 -29.49 -7.42
C ALA A 121 4.17 -28.60 -6.57
N ALA A 122 3.00 -28.25 -7.12
CA ALA A 122 2.00 -27.57 -6.31
C ALA A 122 1.91 -28.37 -5.01
N PRO A 123 2.12 -27.75 -3.83
CA PRO A 123 2.20 -28.47 -2.58
C PRO A 123 1.06 -29.48 -2.54
N ALA A 124 1.37 -30.77 -2.33
CA ALA A 124 0.36 -31.81 -2.18
C ALA A 124 -0.71 -31.22 -1.27
N ALA A 125 -1.97 -31.18 -1.73
CA ALA A 125 -3.04 -30.55 -0.99
C ALA A 125 -2.96 -31.09 0.44
N ALA A 126 -2.56 -30.22 1.38
CA ALA A 126 -2.59 -30.55 2.78
C ALA A 126 -4.00 -31.11 3.06
N PRO A 127 -4.17 -32.16 3.89
CA PRO A 127 -5.51 -32.50 4.38
C PRO A 127 -6.13 -31.20 4.83
N ALA A 128 -7.26 -30.81 4.20
CA ALA A 128 -7.69 -29.42 4.06
C ALA A 128 -7.17 -28.59 5.22
N ALA A 129 -6.09 -27.83 4.98
CA ALA A 129 -5.69 -26.84 5.95
C ALA A 129 -6.96 -26.02 6.22
N PRO A 130 -7.34 -25.76 7.49
CA PRO A 130 -8.44 -24.83 7.74
C PRO A 130 -8.15 -23.64 6.86
N ALA A 131 -9.15 -23.24 6.05
CA ALA A 131 -9.02 -22.24 5.00
C ALA A 131 -7.99 -21.21 5.45
N ALA A 132 -6.94 -20.98 4.64
CA ALA A 132 -5.98 -19.89 4.90
C ALA A 132 -6.82 -18.71 5.41
N PRO A 133 -6.52 -18.12 6.61
CA PRO A 133 -7.36 -17.05 7.11
C PRO A 133 -7.50 -16.10 5.94
N ALA A 134 -8.74 -15.94 5.46
CA ALA A 134 -9.01 -14.99 4.39
C ALA A 134 -8.22 -13.74 4.78
N ALA A 135 -7.36 -13.23 3.88
CA ALA A 135 -6.60 -12.00 4.15
C ALA A 135 -7.54 -11.09 4.93
N PRO A 136 -7.28 -10.81 6.23
CA PRO A 136 -8.31 -10.59 7.23
C PRO A 136 -9.33 -9.70 6.58
N ALA A 137 -10.51 -10.28 6.29
CA ALA A 137 -11.49 -9.64 5.42
C ALA A 137 -11.53 -8.19 5.86
N GLN A 138 -11.07 -7.28 4.99
CA GLN A 138 -10.80 -5.90 5.37
C GLN A 138 -12.04 -5.47 6.13
N ALA A 139 -11.90 -5.33 7.45
CA ALA A 139 -13.09 -5.44 8.27
C ALA A 139 -14.02 -4.34 7.80
N ALA A 140 -15.27 -4.73 7.54
CA ALA A 140 -16.19 -3.88 6.80
C ALA A 140 -16.21 -2.49 7.46
N PRO A 141 -16.24 -1.40 6.67
CA PRO A 141 -16.36 -0.06 7.22
C PRO A 141 -17.46 -0.04 8.27
N VAL A 142 -17.13 0.44 9.47
CA VAL A 142 -18.07 0.50 10.57
C VAL A 142 -18.96 1.71 10.33
N GLN A 143 -20.27 1.49 10.32
CA GLN A 143 -21.23 2.56 10.22
C GLN A 143 -21.28 3.32 11.55
N CYS A 144 -21.08 4.63 11.47
CA CYS A 144 -21.04 5.47 12.65
C CYS A 144 -22.44 5.84 13.13
N PRO A 145 -22.62 6.17 14.42
CA PRO A 145 -23.90 6.66 14.93
C PRO A 145 -24.35 7.89 14.14
N ALA A 146 -25.66 8.05 13.96
CA ALA A 146 -26.23 9.24 13.33
C ALA A 146 -25.67 10.50 14.00
N GLY A 147 -25.27 11.50 13.20
CA GLY A 147 -24.67 12.73 13.70
C GLY A 147 -23.14 12.79 13.72
N SER A 148 -22.46 11.67 13.49
CA SER A 148 -21.00 11.63 13.37
C SER A 148 -20.49 12.52 12.23
N VAL A 149 -19.23 12.97 12.33
CA VAL A 149 -18.57 13.75 11.26
C VAL A 149 -18.51 12.97 9.95
N GLU A 150 -18.27 11.66 10.05
CA GLU A 150 -18.26 10.72 8.92
C GLU A 150 -19.35 9.67 9.11
N ALA A 151 -20.04 9.29 8.02
CA ALA A 151 -21.09 8.27 8.08
C ALA A 151 -20.52 6.85 8.28
N THR A 152 -19.29 6.60 7.83
CA THR A 152 -18.59 5.33 7.92
C THR A 152 -17.10 5.55 8.16
N VAL A 153 -16.49 4.73 9.02
CA VAL A 153 -15.04 4.72 9.27
C VAL A 153 -14.46 3.35 8.93
N LEU A 154 -13.15 3.29 8.65
CA LEU A 154 -12.47 2.01 8.47
C LEU A 154 -12.53 1.19 9.76
N ALA A 155 -12.56 -0.14 9.65
CA ALA A 155 -12.58 -0.99 10.82
C ALA A 155 -11.36 -0.76 11.72
N GLY A 156 -11.63 -0.62 13.02
CA GLY A 156 -10.63 -0.25 14.03
C GLY A 156 -10.46 1.26 14.23
N GLN A 157 -11.07 2.11 13.41
CA GLN A 157 -11.14 3.56 13.64
C GLN A 157 -12.34 3.92 14.50
N GLN A 158 -12.21 5.00 15.28
CA GLN A 158 -13.26 5.50 16.16
C GLN A 158 -14.08 6.59 15.45
N CYS A 159 -15.41 6.49 15.51
CA CYS A 159 -16.31 7.51 14.99
C CYS A 159 -16.11 8.84 15.73
N ALA A 160 -15.81 9.90 14.99
CA ALA A 160 -15.70 11.24 15.53
C ALA A 160 -17.08 11.85 15.76
N ALA A 161 -17.32 12.31 16.98
CA ALA A 161 -18.51 13.05 17.30
C ALA A 161 -18.49 14.45 16.65
N PRO A 162 -19.67 15.02 16.35
CA PRO A 162 -19.76 16.35 15.76
C PRO A 162 -19.21 17.40 16.73
N HIS A 163 -18.36 18.28 16.19
CA HIS A 163 -17.75 19.41 16.89
C HIS A 163 -17.80 20.63 15.96
N ASP A 164 -17.70 21.84 16.53
CA ASP A 164 -17.68 23.12 15.83
C ASP A 164 -18.81 23.30 14.79
N ALA A 165 -19.98 22.71 15.05
CA ALA A 165 -21.10 22.69 14.12
C ALA A 165 -22.02 23.92 14.24
N ILE A 166 -21.69 24.87 15.12
CA ILE A 166 -22.58 25.98 15.48
C ILE A 166 -22.06 27.29 14.92
N ALA A 167 -22.93 28.00 14.20
CA ALA A 167 -22.69 29.38 13.82
C ALA A 167 -23.77 30.28 14.45
N MET A 168 -23.37 31.49 14.83
CA MET A 168 -24.30 32.50 15.35
C MET A 168 -24.15 33.79 14.54
N ASN A 169 -25.27 34.42 14.24
CA ASN A 169 -25.31 35.73 13.60
C ASN A 169 -26.42 36.59 14.20
N ILE A 170 -26.04 37.75 14.72
CA ILE A 170 -26.95 38.71 15.34
C ILE A 170 -27.13 39.90 14.42
N THR A 171 -28.38 40.20 14.07
CA THR A 171 -28.74 41.33 13.20
C THR A 171 -29.72 42.27 13.87
N LYS A 172 -29.64 43.57 13.55
CA LYS A 172 -30.61 44.58 13.98
C LYS A 172 -31.87 44.49 13.12
N SER A 173 -33.03 44.43 13.77
CA SER A 173 -34.36 44.49 13.14
C SER A 173 -35.20 45.52 13.89
N GLY A 174 -35.11 46.78 13.45
CA GLY A 174 -35.68 47.91 14.18
C GLY A 174 -35.01 48.12 15.54
N ILE A 175 -35.80 48.06 16.62
CA ILE A 175 -35.32 48.12 18.02
C ILE A 175 -34.95 46.73 18.59
N ASN A 176 -35.27 45.66 17.86
CA ASN A 176 -35.00 44.29 18.27
C ASN A 176 -33.74 43.74 17.60
N ALA A 177 -33.13 42.74 18.22
CA ALA A 177 -32.10 41.90 17.66
C ALA A 177 -32.73 40.58 17.20
N ILE A 178 -32.32 40.10 16.03
CA ILE A 178 -32.58 38.73 15.59
C ILE A 178 -31.29 37.95 15.77
N VAL A 179 -31.30 36.99 16.69
CA VAL A 179 -30.18 36.06 16.89
C VAL A 179 -30.48 34.79 16.11
N ASN A 180 -29.77 34.59 15.01
CA ASN A 180 -29.85 33.36 14.22
C ASN A 180 -28.75 32.41 14.68
N ILE A 181 -29.13 31.21 15.09
CA ILE A 181 -28.22 30.15 15.50
C ILE A 181 -28.39 29.01 14.50
N THR A 182 -27.33 28.69 13.77
CA THR A 182 -27.33 27.62 12.78
C THR A 182 -26.64 26.39 13.34
N ASN A 183 -27.33 25.26 13.30
CA ASN A 183 -26.83 23.94 13.64
C ASN A 183 -26.50 23.19 12.35
N ASN A 184 -25.21 23.09 12.01
CA ASN A 184 -24.71 22.34 10.87
C ASN A 184 -24.46 20.85 11.19
N SER A 185 -24.81 20.40 12.40
CA SER A 185 -24.67 18.99 12.75
C SER A 185 -25.85 18.16 12.23
N GLY A 186 -25.60 16.87 12.04
CA GLY A 186 -26.64 15.88 11.76
C GLY A 186 -27.52 15.53 12.98
N LEU A 187 -27.34 16.19 14.13
CA LEU A 187 -28.09 15.92 15.36
C LEU A 187 -29.00 17.08 15.74
N PRO A 188 -30.13 16.82 16.42
CA PRO A 188 -30.87 17.87 17.08
C PRO A 188 -30.02 18.43 18.23
N ALA A 189 -29.99 19.76 18.35
CA ALA A 189 -29.19 20.47 19.32
C ALA A 189 -30.06 21.28 20.29
N LEU A 190 -29.66 21.34 21.55
CA LEU A 190 -30.17 22.29 22.54
C LEU A 190 -29.13 23.39 22.72
N CYS A 191 -29.47 24.59 22.27
CA CYS A 191 -28.61 25.76 22.30
C CYS A 191 -29.00 26.68 23.45
N ASN A 192 -28.02 27.02 24.30
CA ASN A 192 -28.16 27.99 25.37
C ASN A 192 -27.45 29.28 24.95
N TYR A 193 -28.22 30.33 24.73
CA TYR A 193 -27.74 31.68 24.46
C TYR A 193 -27.52 32.44 25.77
N THR A 194 -26.43 33.18 25.86
CA THR A 194 -26.12 34.10 26.95
C THR A 194 -25.60 35.41 26.36
N GLY A 195 -26.29 36.52 26.62
CA GLY A 195 -25.80 37.87 26.35
C GLY A 195 -25.34 38.53 27.64
N THR A 196 -24.06 38.88 27.73
CA THR A 196 -23.47 39.56 28.90
C THR A 196 -23.17 41.00 28.56
N LYS A 197 -23.68 41.95 29.35
CA LYS A 197 -23.40 43.37 29.15
C LYS A 197 -21.97 43.68 29.59
N THR A 198 -21.18 44.25 28.70
CA THR A 198 -19.80 44.69 28.99
C THR A 198 -19.69 46.20 29.19
N ALA A 199 -20.62 46.98 28.62
CA ALA A 199 -20.74 48.41 28.83
C ALA A 199 -22.19 48.89 28.65
N GLY A 200 -22.61 49.94 29.38
CA GLY A 200 -23.88 50.64 29.13
C GLY A 200 -25.02 50.43 30.14
N ILE A 201 -26.25 50.77 29.74
CA ILE A 201 -27.44 50.92 30.59
C ILE A 201 -28.53 49.89 30.22
N GLY A 202 -28.28 48.61 30.51
CA GLY A 202 -29.29 47.54 30.37
C GLY A 202 -29.09 46.39 31.38
N PRO A 203 -29.86 45.28 31.24
CA PRO A 203 -29.70 44.10 32.09
C PRO A 203 -28.28 43.51 31.98
N ALA A 204 -27.74 43.04 33.11
CA ALA A 204 -26.37 42.53 33.15
C ALA A 204 -26.17 41.25 32.34
N VAL A 205 -27.18 40.36 32.35
CA VAL A 205 -27.14 39.07 31.65
C VAL A 205 -28.54 38.74 31.14
N VAL A 206 -28.62 38.26 29.90
CA VAL A 206 -29.84 37.70 29.29
C VAL A 206 -29.55 36.25 28.89
N LYS A 207 -30.46 35.33 29.19
CA LYS A 207 -30.30 33.90 28.87
C LYS A 207 -31.54 33.36 28.19
N GLU A 208 -31.34 32.62 27.12
CA GLU A 208 -32.42 31.97 26.38
C GLU A 208 -31.99 30.56 25.95
N SER A 209 -32.95 29.67 25.76
CA SER A 209 -32.67 28.31 25.27
C SER A 209 -33.60 27.95 24.12
N LEU A 210 -33.05 27.38 23.06
CA LEU A 210 -33.80 26.96 21.89
C LEU A 210 -33.34 25.57 21.42
N LYS A 211 -34.30 24.74 21.01
CA LYS A 211 -34.02 23.48 20.32
C LYS A 211 -33.95 23.74 18.82
N ILE A 212 -32.87 23.29 18.20
CA ILE A 212 -32.62 23.46 16.77
C ILE A 212 -32.52 22.07 16.13
N SER A 213 -33.30 21.87 15.07
CA SER A 213 -33.28 20.64 14.28
C SER A 213 -31.92 20.43 13.60
N PRO A 214 -31.58 19.20 13.19
CA PRO A 214 -30.39 18.93 12.38
C PRO A 214 -30.34 19.81 11.12
N ASN A 215 -29.14 20.27 10.74
CA ASN A 215 -28.91 21.07 9.53
C ASN A 215 -29.89 22.24 9.34
N SER A 216 -30.21 22.94 10.43
CA SER A 216 -31.26 23.95 10.47
C SER A 216 -30.85 25.18 11.28
N THR A 217 -31.62 26.26 11.12
CA THR A 217 -31.41 27.52 11.85
C THR A 217 -32.60 27.78 12.75
N GLY A 218 -32.33 28.06 14.02
CA GLY A 218 -33.29 28.60 14.97
C GLY A 218 -33.05 30.09 15.19
N SER A 219 -34.12 30.86 15.42
CA SER A 219 -34.03 32.31 15.59
C SER A 219 -34.67 32.74 16.90
N LEU A 220 -33.97 33.58 17.68
CA LEU A 220 -34.55 34.36 18.77
C LEU A 220 -34.88 35.75 18.24
N THR A 221 -36.16 36.09 18.15
CA THR A 221 -36.62 37.35 17.54
C THR A 221 -37.07 38.41 18.54
N ASP A 222 -37.23 38.03 19.81
CA ASP A 222 -37.70 38.90 20.90
C ASP A 222 -36.53 39.43 21.76
N MET A 223 -35.32 39.44 21.18
CA MET A 223 -34.15 39.99 21.85
C MET A 223 -34.14 41.50 21.64
N MET A 224 -33.86 42.29 22.66
CA MET A 224 -33.70 43.73 22.49
C MET A 224 -32.31 44.03 21.91
N TYR A 225 -32.22 44.84 20.86
CA TYR A 225 -30.91 45.25 20.32
C TYR A 225 -30.24 46.22 21.32
N PRO A 226 -28.90 46.15 21.51
CA PRO A 226 -28.23 47.05 22.43
C PRO A 226 -28.53 48.53 22.13
N PRO A 227 -28.93 49.32 23.15
CA PRO A 227 -29.06 50.77 23.02
C PRO A 227 -27.75 51.44 22.58
N LEU A 228 -27.84 52.67 22.07
CA LEU A 228 -26.67 53.39 21.63
C LEU A 228 -25.62 53.53 22.74
N GLY A 229 -24.39 53.06 22.48
CA GLY A 229 -23.30 53.10 23.45
C GLY A 229 -23.26 51.91 24.42
N ASP A 230 -24.24 51.01 24.36
CA ASP A 230 -24.21 49.75 25.08
C ASP A 230 -23.50 48.67 24.25
N THR A 231 -22.76 47.80 24.92
CA THR A 231 -22.09 46.65 24.30
C THR A 231 -22.42 45.38 25.07
N TYR A 232 -22.75 44.34 24.31
CA TYR A 232 -22.98 43.00 24.82
C TYR A 232 -22.06 42.01 24.14
N GLU A 233 -21.56 41.07 24.93
CA GLU A 233 -20.90 39.86 24.46
C GLU A 233 -21.94 38.74 24.46
N ALA A 234 -22.36 38.34 23.27
CA ALA A 234 -23.26 37.23 23.08
C ALA A 234 -22.45 35.95 22.87
N GLU A 235 -22.82 34.89 23.58
CA GLU A 235 -22.28 33.55 23.43
C GLU A 235 -23.44 32.57 23.30
N VAL A 236 -23.29 31.58 22.43
CA VAL A 236 -24.18 30.43 22.37
C VAL A 236 -23.35 29.16 22.50
N GLU A 237 -23.80 28.27 23.37
CA GLU A 237 -23.29 26.91 23.48
C GLU A 237 -24.40 25.92 23.16
N CYS A 238 -24.16 25.02 22.20
CA CYS A 238 -25.11 23.98 21.88
C CYS A 238 -24.61 22.60 22.27
N THR A 239 -25.52 21.81 22.81
CA THR A 239 -25.28 20.42 23.20
C THR A 239 -26.20 19.49 22.40
N ALA A 240 -25.71 18.31 22.08
CA ALA A 240 -26.52 17.24 21.47
C ALA A 240 -26.28 15.92 22.19
N THR A 241 -27.21 14.98 22.03
CA THR A 241 -27.03 13.61 22.51
C THR A 241 -26.40 12.77 21.42
N TYR A 242 -25.16 12.34 21.64
CA TYR A 242 -24.43 11.45 20.74
C TYR A 242 -24.14 10.14 21.49
N ASN A 243 -24.56 9.02 20.92
CA ASN A 243 -24.41 7.69 21.52
C ASN A 243 -24.93 7.58 22.97
N GLY A 244 -26.06 8.27 23.27
CA GLY A 244 -26.68 8.28 24.60
C GLY A 244 -26.02 9.23 25.61
N GLN A 245 -24.94 9.93 25.24
CA GLN A 245 -24.27 10.91 26.09
C GLN A 245 -24.50 12.33 25.58
N GLY A 246 -24.79 13.25 26.49
CA GLY A 246 -24.85 14.68 26.18
C GLY A 246 -23.44 15.25 25.99
N MET A 247 -23.20 15.93 24.88
CA MET A 247 -21.92 16.56 24.60
C MET A 247 -22.08 17.92 23.89
N SER A 248 -21.11 18.80 24.08
CA SER A 248 -21.04 20.08 23.36
C SER A 248 -20.69 19.83 21.91
N ILE A 249 -21.47 20.39 20.99
CA ILE A 249 -21.26 20.26 19.53
C ILE A 249 -20.72 21.55 18.90
N GLY A 250 -20.55 22.60 19.70
CA GLY A 250 -19.97 23.86 19.26
C GLY A 250 -20.39 25.04 20.12
N ARG A 251 -19.56 26.08 20.07
CA ARG A 251 -19.84 27.41 20.62
C ARG A 251 -19.61 28.47 19.56
N ALA A 252 -20.38 29.55 19.65
CA ALA A 252 -20.14 30.74 18.86
C ALA A 252 -20.33 31.98 19.72
N SER A 253 -19.50 33.00 19.51
CA SER A 253 -19.58 34.26 20.22
C SER A 253 -19.57 35.43 19.26
N GLN A 254 -20.31 36.48 19.59
CA GLN A 254 -20.36 37.71 18.81
C GLN A 254 -20.48 38.91 19.76
N THR A 255 -19.63 39.91 19.56
CA THR A 255 -19.79 41.21 20.21
C THR A 255 -20.80 42.05 19.44
N VAL A 256 -21.78 42.61 20.14
CA VAL A 256 -22.81 43.46 19.56
C VAL A 256 -22.78 44.81 20.27
N THR A 257 -22.57 45.87 19.49
CA THR A 257 -22.56 47.24 19.98
C THR A 257 -23.70 48.03 19.36
N GLY A 258 -24.38 48.82 20.18
CA GLY A 258 -25.41 49.74 19.73
C GLY A 258 -24.81 50.90 18.95
N HIS A 259 -25.14 50.98 17.67
CA HIS A 259 -24.75 52.08 16.77
C HIS A 259 -26.01 52.79 16.22
N LEU A 260 -25.84 54.07 15.85
CA LEU A 260 -26.89 54.93 15.27
C LEU A 260 -27.33 54.36 13.92
#